data_AF-A0A537ZPM0-F1
#
_entry.id   AF-A0A537ZPM0-F1
#
_cell.length_a   1.000
_cell.length_b   1.000
_cell.length_c   1.000
_cell.angle_alpha   90.00
_cell.angle_beta   90.00
_cell.angle_gamma   90.00
#
_symmetry.space_group_name_H-M   'P 1'
#
loop_
_entity.id
_entity.type
_entity.pdbx_description
1 polymer ?
#
loop_
_entity_poly.entity_id
_entity_poly.type
_entity_poly.pdbx_seq_one_letter_code
_entity_poly.pdbx_strand_id
1 'polypeptide(L)'
;MTARRPAPFFLALGAAFAGLIGIISALTPEFADRYDLVQGVLPPGLPAAARVIALAFGFALIWLARGLLRRKRRAWQLAIVVVAVSAAAHLAKGLDVEEAAVGLVLLAALWRYRAQFTAPGDPAVLRPLARVLVMLGVVAALFGLRETLVVSDNIENALVLLGVLLTFRALYLWFHPLGDSGPHTDAEHAQARAVVRDQGRDSLAYFSLRRDKRFLFSPSRRTFLAYRVVNGSALVSGDPIGEPDEIEDLLHEFRRIARAAGWRVAALGASAELVPLYRRLGFHAVYLGDEAVVRPAEFSLDGRPIRKVRQSVTRLRKAGYTVRAFPVHDVDADLRREIASVSAEWRGRWPERGFTMAMDALWAYPESVLVVAEDAAGRIGGFLHLVPSPACGGWSLATMRRRRDTPNGLMEFLIVEAIAWARANDVTELSLNFAVFAKALRASADAAFGLRSLRAVLLRFDRFFQLERLHNFNRKFFPVWRPRFVCFERWTDAPLVALAYLHVEQLLTPPGPWVRDEDLAAV
;
A
#
# COMPACT_ATOMS: atom_id res chain seq x y z
N MET A 1 18.51 -0.64 28.58
CA MET A 1 19.42 -1.46 27.74
C MET A 1 19.50 -0.82 26.35
N THR A 2 20.64 -0.22 26.01
CA THR A 2 20.89 0.35 24.68
C THR A 2 20.88 -0.77 23.64
N ALA A 3 19.84 -0.82 22.81
CA ALA A 3 19.75 -1.80 21.73
C ALA A 3 20.99 -1.68 20.83
N ARG A 4 21.89 -2.68 20.88
CA ARG A 4 23.06 -2.74 19.99
C ARG A 4 22.56 -2.63 18.56
N ARG A 5 22.93 -1.56 17.86
CA ARG A 5 22.55 -1.37 16.46
C ARG A 5 23.10 -2.57 15.66
N PRO A 6 22.28 -3.25 14.84
CA PRO A 6 22.72 -4.46 14.15
C PRO A 6 23.79 -4.12 13.12
N ALA A 7 24.76 -5.02 12.88
CA ALA A 7 25.89 -4.79 11.95
C ALA A 7 25.52 -4.22 10.55
N PRO A 8 24.36 -4.52 9.92
CA PRO A 8 23.98 -3.93 8.64
C PRO A 8 23.76 -2.40 8.72
N PHE A 9 23.49 -1.87 9.91
CA PHE A 9 23.47 -0.42 10.16
C PHE A 9 24.85 0.21 9.95
N PHE A 10 25.88 -0.35 10.59
CA PHE A 10 27.25 0.16 10.49
C PHE A 10 27.84 -0.08 9.09
N LEU A 11 27.52 -1.20 8.45
CA LEU A 11 27.93 -1.47 7.06
C LEU A 11 27.29 -0.51 6.06
N ALA A 12 26.02 -0.16 6.27
CA ALA A 12 25.37 0.86 5.45
C ALA A 12 25.97 2.25 5.67
N LEU A 13 26.26 2.62 6.92
CA LEU A 13 26.93 3.88 7.24
C LEU A 13 28.32 3.93 6.60
N GLY A 14 29.09 2.85 6.71
CA GLY A 14 30.40 2.72 6.07
C GLY A 14 30.33 2.82 4.55
N ALA A 15 29.34 2.19 3.90
CA ALA A 15 29.12 2.33 2.47
C ALA A 15 28.75 3.77 2.07
N ALA A 16 27.86 4.44 2.81
CA ALA A 16 27.53 5.83 2.55
C ALA A 16 28.74 6.76 2.73
N PHE A 17 29.56 6.51 3.75
CA PHE A 17 30.77 7.29 4.02
C PHE A 17 31.84 7.09 2.94
N ALA A 18 32.15 5.84 2.57
CA ALA A 18 33.06 5.53 1.47
C ALA A 18 32.57 6.13 0.14
N GLY A 19 31.25 6.10 -0.10
CA GLY A 19 30.65 6.74 -1.25
C GLY A 19 30.81 8.26 -1.26
N LEU A 20 30.66 8.91 -0.12
CA LEU A 20 30.86 10.36 0.03
C LEU A 20 32.32 10.74 -0.20
N ILE A 21 33.28 9.98 0.36
CA ILE A 21 34.72 10.17 0.12
C ILE A 21 35.01 10.07 -1.38
N GLY A 22 34.50 9.04 -2.06
CA GLY A 22 34.69 8.87 -3.50
C GLY A 22 34.13 10.02 -4.34
N ILE A 23 33.00 10.62 -3.92
CA ILE A 23 32.44 11.82 -4.58
C ILE A 23 33.34 13.03 -4.35
N ILE A 24 33.75 13.28 -3.09
CA ILE A 24 34.60 14.43 -2.75
C ILE A 24 35.92 14.33 -3.51
N SER A 25 36.59 13.18 -3.45
CA SER A 25 37.85 12.90 -4.17
C SER A 25 37.71 13.13 -5.69
N ALA A 26 36.58 12.73 -6.29
CA ALA A 26 36.34 12.95 -7.71
C ALA A 26 36.07 14.43 -8.08
N LEU A 27 35.62 15.26 -7.14
CA LEU A 27 35.29 16.68 -7.33
C LEU A 27 36.42 17.64 -6.95
N THR A 28 37.36 17.23 -6.09
CA THR A 28 38.51 18.03 -5.67
C THR A 28 39.67 17.90 -6.67
N PRO A 29 40.06 18.97 -7.39
CA PRO A 29 41.15 18.90 -8.38
C PRO A 29 42.55 18.81 -7.76
N GLU A 30 42.71 19.26 -6.51
CA GLU A 30 44.02 19.59 -5.89
C GLU A 30 44.88 18.37 -5.47
N PHE A 31 44.33 17.15 -5.46
CA PHE A 31 45.14 15.93 -5.24
C PHE A 31 45.67 15.30 -6.54
N ALA A 32 45.31 15.87 -7.70
CA ALA A 32 45.78 15.40 -9.00
C ALA A 32 47.19 15.90 -9.37
N ASP A 33 47.87 16.67 -8.53
CA ASP A 33 49.26 17.11 -8.80
C ASP A 33 50.33 16.05 -8.44
N ARG A 34 49.93 14.85 -8.01
CA ARG A 34 50.83 13.67 -7.98
C ARG A 34 50.97 12.98 -9.35
N TYR A 35 50.41 13.54 -10.42
CA TYR A 35 50.35 12.95 -11.77
C TYR A 35 51.65 13.02 -12.59
N ASP A 36 52.70 13.67 -12.11
CA ASP A 36 53.93 13.90 -12.89
C ASP A 36 54.75 12.63 -13.19
N LEU A 37 54.44 11.47 -12.57
CA LEU A 37 55.15 10.23 -12.84
C LEU A 37 54.50 9.31 -13.91
N VAL A 38 53.26 9.57 -14.34
CA VAL A 38 52.46 8.62 -15.19
C VAL A 38 51.97 9.24 -16.51
N GLN A 39 52.24 10.53 -16.75
CA GLN A 39 51.83 11.27 -17.96
C GLN A 39 52.36 10.70 -19.30
N GLY A 40 53.33 9.78 -19.29
CA GLY A 40 53.88 9.17 -20.51
C GLY A 40 53.08 8.00 -21.11
N VAL A 41 52.08 7.44 -20.41
CA VAL A 41 51.49 6.13 -20.77
C VAL A 41 49.98 6.16 -21.05
N LEU A 42 49.25 7.19 -20.59
CA LEU A 42 47.78 7.17 -20.64
C LEU A 42 47.22 7.96 -21.85
N PRO A 43 46.26 7.40 -22.62
CA PRO A 43 45.61 8.11 -23.71
C PRO A 43 44.86 9.37 -23.25
N PRO A 44 44.78 10.42 -24.09
CA PRO A 44 43.98 11.60 -23.79
C PRO A 44 42.49 11.25 -23.56
N GLY A 45 41.90 11.78 -22.48
CA GLY A 45 40.49 11.55 -22.11
C GLY A 45 40.25 10.53 -20.98
N LEU A 46 41.22 9.65 -20.70
CA LEU A 46 41.13 8.67 -19.61
C LEU A 46 40.88 9.28 -18.22
N PRO A 47 41.51 10.43 -17.84
CA PRO A 47 41.27 11.06 -16.54
C PRO A 47 39.83 11.56 -16.34
N ALA A 48 39.19 12.07 -17.39
CA ALA A 48 37.80 12.54 -17.34
C ALA A 48 36.81 11.38 -17.16
N ALA A 49 36.98 10.30 -17.94
CA ALA A 49 36.17 9.09 -17.78
C ALA A 49 36.31 8.48 -16.37
N ALA A 50 37.53 8.48 -15.83
CA ALA A 50 37.80 7.93 -14.52
C ALA A 50 37.23 8.78 -13.35
N ARG A 51 36.97 10.08 -13.55
CA ARG A 51 36.23 10.92 -12.58
C ARG A 51 34.74 10.63 -12.61
N VAL A 52 34.17 10.48 -13.81
CA VAL A 52 32.74 10.12 -13.97
C VAL A 52 32.44 8.76 -13.35
N ILE A 53 33.32 7.77 -13.54
CA ILE A 53 33.18 6.43 -12.93
C ILE A 53 33.26 6.52 -11.39
N ALA A 54 34.21 7.30 -10.85
CA ALA A 54 34.35 7.48 -9.41
C ALA A 54 33.12 8.15 -8.78
N LEU A 55 32.57 9.19 -9.42
CA LEU A 55 31.30 9.81 -9.02
C LEU A 55 30.14 8.80 -9.05
N ALA A 56 30.01 8.05 -10.14
CA ALA A 56 28.95 7.05 -10.28
C ALA A 56 29.02 5.98 -9.18
N PHE A 57 30.22 5.47 -8.87
CA PHE A 57 30.42 4.52 -7.78
C PHE A 57 30.16 5.14 -6.40
N GLY A 58 30.56 6.40 -6.18
CA GLY A 58 30.28 7.11 -4.94
C GLY A 58 28.77 7.29 -4.69
N PHE A 59 28.03 7.75 -5.69
CA PHE A 59 26.56 7.83 -5.63
C PHE A 59 25.92 6.45 -5.48
N ALA A 60 26.43 5.42 -6.19
CA ALA A 60 25.93 4.06 -6.07
C ALA A 60 26.09 3.52 -4.64
N LEU A 61 27.22 3.77 -3.97
CA LEU A 61 27.46 3.34 -2.59
C LEU A 61 26.54 4.02 -1.58
N ILE A 62 26.33 5.34 -1.71
CA ILE A 62 25.36 6.08 -0.88
C ILE A 62 23.95 5.50 -1.05
N TRP A 63 23.58 5.20 -2.29
CA TRP A 63 22.27 4.64 -2.57
C TRP A 63 22.14 3.18 -2.12
N LEU A 64 23.19 2.37 -2.28
CA LEU A 64 23.33 1.00 -1.80
C LEU A 64 23.21 0.88 -0.28
N ALA A 65 23.65 1.91 0.47
CA ALA A 65 23.52 1.96 1.92
C ALA A 65 22.08 1.69 2.37
N ARG A 66 21.07 2.20 1.66
CA ARG A 66 19.65 1.95 1.98
C ARG A 66 19.27 0.48 1.77
N GLY A 67 19.84 -0.19 0.78
CA GLY A 67 19.68 -1.63 0.53
C GLY A 67 20.38 -2.49 1.59
N LEU A 68 21.58 -2.09 2.01
CA LEU A 68 22.34 -2.73 3.09
C LEU A 68 21.61 -2.61 4.44
N LEU A 69 21.05 -1.44 4.77
CA LEU A 69 20.19 -1.24 5.95
C LEU A 69 19.02 -2.22 5.99
N ARG A 70 18.50 -2.58 4.80
CA ARG A 70 17.38 -3.50 4.61
C ARG A 70 17.83 -4.95 4.42
N ARG A 71 19.11 -5.26 4.64
CA ARG A 71 19.67 -6.62 4.55
C ARG A 71 19.47 -7.28 3.19
N LYS A 72 19.37 -6.50 2.11
CA LYS A 72 19.15 -7.00 0.75
C LYS A 72 20.39 -7.72 0.23
N ARG A 73 20.26 -9.00 -0.14
CA ARG A 73 21.36 -9.82 -0.66
C ARG A 73 21.95 -9.24 -1.94
N ARG A 74 21.10 -8.76 -2.85
CA ARG A 74 21.53 -8.12 -4.10
C ARG A 74 22.24 -6.78 -3.88
N ALA A 75 21.85 -6.01 -2.84
CA ALA A 75 22.54 -4.78 -2.48
C ALA A 75 23.93 -5.09 -1.90
N TRP A 76 24.03 -6.13 -1.06
CA TRP A 76 25.31 -6.60 -0.55
C TRP A 76 26.27 -7.06 -1.65
N GLN A 77 25.78 -7.86 -2.61
CA GLN A 77 26.57 -8.32 -3.76
C GLN A 77 27.11 -7.14 -4.58
N LEU A 78 26.24 -6.17 -4.92
CA LEU A 78 26.64 -5.01 -5.70
C LEU A 78 27.58 -4.09 -4.92
N ALA A 79 27.37 -3.91 -3.61
CA ALA A 79 28.29 -3.16 -2.77
C ALA A 79 29.69 -3.79 -2.73
N ILE A 80 29.79 -5.12 -2.66
CA ILE A 80 31.09 -5.81 -2.77
C ILE A 80 31.77 -5.50 -4.09
N VAL A 81 31.06 -5.61 -5.21
CA VAL A 81 31.62 -5.34 -6.54
C VAL A 81 32.06 -3.89 -6.66
N VAL A 82 31.19 -2.94 -6.31
CA VAL A 82 31.51 -1.51 -6.40
C VAL A 82 32.68 -1.14 -5.50
N VAL A 83 32.71 -1.60 -4.24
CA VAL A 83 33.84 -1.32 -3.32
C VAL A 83 35.13 -1.95 -3.83
N ALA A 84 35.09 -3.19 -4.33
CA ALA A 84 36.28 -3.86 -4.85
C ALA A 84 36.86 -3.15 -6.09
N VAL A 85 36.00 -2.77 -7.04
CA VAL A 85 36.44 -2.05 -8.24
C VAL A 85 36.93 -0.64 -7.89
N SER A 86 36.23 0.08 -7.00
CA SER A 86 36.70 1.40 -6.53
C SER A 86 38.06 1.31 -5.83
N ALA A 87 38.25 0.34 -4.92
CA ALA A 87 39.52 0.16 -4.23
C ALA A 87 40.66 -0.17 -5.22
N ALA A 88 40.42 -1.04 -6.21
CA ALA A 88 41.39 -1.33 -7.26
C ALA A 88 41.72 -0.08 -8.11
N ALA A 89 40.71 0.74 -8.42
CA ALA A 89 40.91 1.99 -9.17
C ALA A 89 41.73 3.03 -8.40
N HIS A 90 41.52 3.17 -7.08
CA HIS A 90 42.34 4.06 -6.23
C HIS A 90 43.80 3.60 -6.14
N LEU A 91 44.04 2.28 -6.08
CA LEU A 91 45.39 1.72 -6.13
C LEU A 91 46.06 1.99 -7.50
N ALA A 92 45.32 1.83 -8.60
CA ALA A 92 45.84 2.02 -9.96
C ALA A 92 46.13 3.49 -10.33
N LYS A 93 45.42 4.45 -9.73
CA LYS A 93 45.54 5.89 -10.06
C LYS A 93 46.74 6.61 -9.43
N GLY A 94 47.46 6.00 -8.48
CA GLY A 94 48.62 6.64 -7.87
C GLY A 94 48.75 6.47 -6.35
N LEU A 95 48.32 5.32 -5.80
CA LEU A 95 48.45 5.01 -4.38
C LEU A 95 47.72 5.99 -3.45
N ASP A 96 46.43 6.23 -3.70
CA ASP A 96 45.51 6.77 -2.69
C ASP A 96 45.28 5.69 -1.61
N VAL A 97 46.30 5.48 -0.77
CA VAL A 97 46.36 4.38 0.21
C VAL A 97 45.26 4.53 1.25
N GLU A 98 44.86 5.77 1.57
CA GLU A 98 43.81 6.07 2.54
C GLU A 98 42.44 5.63 2.02
N GLU A 99 42.05 6.03 0.81
CA GLU A 99 40.80 5.66 0.15
C GLU A 99 40.73 4.15 -0.12
N ALA A 100 41.83 3.56 -0.59
CA ALA A 100 41.94 2.13 -0.80
C ALA A 100 41.80 1.36 0.52
N ALA A 101 42.42 1.84 1.61
CA ALA A 101 42.29 1.22 2.93
C ALA A 101 40.86 1.28 3.47
N VAL A 102 40.17 2.42 3.35
CA VAL A 102 38.76 2.54 3.74
C VAL A 102 37.88 1.57 2.93
N GLY A 103 38.11 1.48 1.62
CA GLY A 103 37.44 0.52 0.74
C GLY A 103 37.68 -0.94 1.15
N LEU A 104 38.94 -1.31 1.40
CA LEU A 104 39.32 -2.67 1.79
C LEU A 104 38.76 -3.07 3.17
N VAL A 105 38.75 -2.16 4.15
CA VAL A 105 38.12 -2.38 5.46
C VAL A 105 36.62 -2.61 5.31
N LEU A 106 35.94 -1.77 4.52
CA LEU A 106 34.51 -1.95 4.23
C LEU A 106 34.24 -3.26 3.51
N LEU A 107 35.08 -3.64 2.54
CA LEU A 107 34.97 -4.90 1.80
C LEU A 107 35.11 -6.11 2.73
N ALA A 108 36.11 -6.11 3.62
CA ALA A 108 36.31 -7.15 4.62
C ALA A 108 35.12 -7.25 5.58
N ALA A 109 34.58 -6.12 6.03
CA ALA A 109 33.41 -6.06 6.89
C ALA A 109 32.15 -6.60 6.19
N LEU A 110 31.90 -6.20 4.94
CA LEU A 110 30.80 -6.70 4.12
C LEU A 110 30.91 -8.23 3.93
N TRP A 111 32.12 -8.74 3.68
CA TRP A 111 32.35 -10.17 3.52
C TRP A 111 32.14 -10.95 4.83
N ARG A 112 32.63 -10.42 5.96
CA ARG A 112 32.52 -11.04 7.29
C ARG A 112 31.06 -11.18 7.73
N TYR A 113 30.24 -10.18 7.46
CA TYR A 113 28.83 -10.14 7.86
C TYR A 113 27.86 -10.60 6.74
N ARG A 114 28.35 -11.30 5.71
CA ARG A 114 27.54 -11.77 4.57
C ARG A 114 26.27 -12.53 4.95
N ALA A 115 26.34 -13.32 6.02
CA ALA A 115 25.20 -14.13 6.51
C ALA A 115 24.02 -13.28 7.01
N GLN A 116 24.22 -11.98 7.25
CA GLN A 116 23.16 -11.07 7.69
C GLN A 116 22.34 -10.47 6.54
N PHE A 117 22.77 -10.66 5.28
CA PHE A 117 22.09 -10.16 4.09
C PHE A 117 21.27 -11.27 3.41
N THR A 118 20.21 -11.70 4.09
CA THR A 118 19.40 -12.83 3.66
C THR A 118 18.24 -12.45 2.74
N ALA A 119 17.87 -11.16 2.64
CA ALA A 119 16.67 -10.78 1.92
C ALA A 119 16.84 -11.01 0.40
N PRO A 120 16.10 -11.95 -0.20
CA PRO A 120 16.20 -12.24 -1.63
C PRO A 120 15.77 -11.00 -2.46
N GLY A 121 16.24 -10.93 -3.70
CA GLY A 121 15.71 -9.95 -4.65
C GLY A 121 14.50 -10.50 -5.38
N ASP A 122 13.57 -9.63 -5.76
CA ASP A 122 12.34 -10.02 -6.45
C ASP A 122 12.62 -10.78 -7.76
N PRO A 123 12.12 -12.02 -7.93
CA PRO A 123 12.22 -12.74 -9.21
C PRO A 123 11.32 -12.13 -10.29
N ALA A 124 10.19 -11.51 -9.92
CA ALA A 124 9.28 -10.87 -10.89
C ALA A 124 9.93 -9.70 -11.63
N VAL A 125 11.00 -9.14 -11.05
CA VAL A 125 11.73 -7.99 -11.59
C VAL A 125 12.84 -8.40 -12.55
N LEU A 126 13.18 -9.70 -12.64
CA LEU A 126 14.23 -10.19 -13.54
C LEU A 126 13.91 -9.89 -15.02
N ARG A 127 12.66 -10.07 -15.45
CA ARG A 127 12.25 -9.79 -16.84
C ARG A 127 12.29 -8.29 -17.18
N PRO A 128 11.66 -7.38 -16.39
CA PRO A 128 11.81 -5.94 -16.58
C PRO A 128 13.27 -5.47 -16.54
N LEU A 129 14.06 -5.98 -15.60
CA LEU A 129 15.47 -5.64 -15.45
C LEU A 129 16.29 -6.08 -16.66
N ALA A 130 16.11 -7.31 -17.15
CA ALA A 130 16.79 -7.80 -18.34
C ALA A 130 16.47 -6.93 -19.57
N ARG A 131 15.22 -6.51 -19.76
CA ARG A 131 14.84 -5.57 -20.84
C ARG A 131 15.58 -4.24 -20.72
N VAL A 132 15.68 -3.69 -19.51
CA VAL A 132 16.41 -2.42 -19.28
C VAL A 132 17.90 -2.59 -19.53
N LEU A 133 18.50 -3.72 -19.13
CA LEU A 133 19.91 -4.01 -19.41
C LEU A 133 20.19 -4.18 -20.90
N VAL A 134 19.28 -4.82 -21.65
CA VAL A 134 19.38 -4.89 -23.13
C VAL A 134 19.30 -3.49 -23.74
N MET A 135 18.36 -2.64 -23.31
CA MET A 135 18.26 -1.26 -23.79
C MET A 135 19.52 -0.45 -23.46
N LEU A 136 20.11 -0.63 -22.26
CA LEU A 136 21.40 -0.03 -21.91
C LEU A 136 22.52 -0.50 -22.83
N GLY A 137 22.56 -1.80 -23.16
CA GLY A 137 23.50 -2.35 -24.13
C GLY A 137 23.36 -1.72 -25.52
N VAL A 138 22.12 -1.52 -25.99
CA VAL A 138 21.84 -0.83 -27.27
C VAL A 138 22.31 0.63 -27.22
N VAL A 139 21.99 1.37 -26.16
CA VAL A 139 22.43 2.77 -25.99
C VAL A 139 23.96 2.85 -25.96
N ALA A 140 24.63 1.94 -25.25
CA ALA A 140 26.08 1.89 -25.20
C ALA A 140 26.71 1.57 -26.57
N ALA A 141 26.10 0.66 -27.35
CA ALA A 141 26.55 0.34 -28.71
C ALA A 141 26.39 1.53 -29.65
N LEU A 142 25.24 2.21 -29.62
CA LEU A 142 25.00 3.44 -30.40
C LEU A 142 25.99 4.55 -30.03
N PHE A 143 26.26 4.71 -28.74
CA PHE A 143 27.25 5.68 -28.26
C PHE A 143 28.68 5.33 -28.70
N GLY A 144 29.03 4.04 -28.76
CA GLY A 144 30.32 3.56 -29.29
C GLY A 144 30.48 3.76 -30.79
N LEU A 145 29.38 3.69 -31.55
CA LEU A 145 29.35 3.91 -33.00
C LEU A 145 29.14 5.37 -33.39
N ARG A 146 29.08 6.32 -32.44
CA ARG A 146 28.70 7.72 -32.68
C ARG A 146 29.58 8.41 -33.73
N GLU A 147 30.88 8.13 -33.72
CA GLU A 147 31.85 8.70 -34.68
C GLU A 147 31.63 8.13 -36.08
N THR A 148 31.37 6.82 -36.18
CA THR A 148 31.11 6.13 -37.46
C THR A 148 29.77 6.53 -38.06
N LEU A 149 28.78 6.84 -37.22
CA LEU A 149 27.43 7.22 -37.61
C LEU A 149 27.24 8.72 -37.79
N VAL A 150 28.27 9.54 -37.54
CA VAL A 150 28.25 11.01 -37.63
C VAL A 150 27.02 11.59 -36.89
N VAL A 151 26.91 11.19 -35.62
CA VAL A 151 25.78 11.56 -34.76
C VAL A 151 25.91 13.02 -34.33
N SER A 152 24.83 13.79 -34.40
CA SER A 152 24.84 15.20 -33.93
C SER A 152 24.88 15.30 -32.40
N ASP A 153 25.42 16.40 -31.88
CA ASP A 153 25.53 16.68 -30.44
C ASP A 153 24.19 16.54 -29.70
N ASN A 154 23.08 16.91 -30.34
CA ASN A 154 21.74 16.77 -29.75
C ASN A 154 21.35 15.30 -29.54
N ILE A 155 21.71 14.43 -30.49
CA ILE A 155 21.44 12.99 -30.40
C ILE A 155 22.38 12.36 -29.37
N GLU A 156 23.65 12.80 -29.31
CA GLU A 156 24.59 12.35 -28.28
C GLU A 156 24.07 12.67 -26.88
N ASN A 157 23.65 13.92 -26.64
CA ASN A 157 23.06 14.34 -25.37
C ASN A 157 21.79 13.55 -25.03
N ALA A 158 20.95 13.26 -26.03
CA ALA A 158 19.75 12.43 -25.85
C ALA A 158 20.10 10.97 -25.47
N LEU A 159 21.13 10.38 -26.09
CA LEU A 159 21.63 9.03 -25.76
C LEU A 159 22.20 8.97 -24.34
N VAL A 160 22.96 9.99 -23.93
CA VAL A 160 23.49 10.10 -22.56
C VAL A 160 22.34 10.21 -21.56
N LEU A 161 21.37 11.10 -21.79
CA LEU A 161 20.20 11.25 -20.92
C LEU A 161 19.39 9.95 -20.83
N LEU A 162 19.16 9.28 -21.96
CA LEU A 162 18.46 8.00 -22.00
C LEU A 162 19.23 6.91 -21.22
N GLY A 163 20.55 6.83 -21.39
CA GLY A 163 21.41 5.90 -20.64
C GLY A 163 21.35 6.15 -19.13
N VAL A 164 21.35 7.42 -18.70
CA VAL A 164 21.17 7.81 -17.30
C VAL A 164 19.80 7.37 -16.78
N LEU A 165 18.72 7.67 -17.50
CA LEU A 165 17.36 7.28 -17.11
C LEU A 165 17.18 5.76 -17.03
N LEU A 166 17.73 5.02 -18.00
CA LEU A 166 17.71 3.55 -18.00
C LEU A 166 18.54 2.97 -16.85
N THR A 167 19.68 3.59 -16.52
CA THR A 167 20.48 3.20 -15.36
C THR A 167 19.70 3.42 -14.07
N PHE A 168 19.08 4.59 -13.87
CA PHE A 168 18.20 4.83 -12.71
C PHE A 168 17.03 3.85 -12.65
N ARG A 169 16.45 3.48 -13.81
CA ARG A 169 15.39 2.47 -13.88
C ARG A 169 15.88 1.07 -13.53
N ALA A 170 17.03 0.64 -14.04
CA ALA A 170 17.67 -0.63 -13.71
C ALA A 170 17.98 -0.72 -12.22
N LEU A 171 18.52 0.37 -11.67
CA LEU A 171 18.79 0.54 -10.26
C LEU A 171 17.49 0.45 -9.44
N TYR A 172 16.46 1.20 -9.77
CA TYR A 172 15.16 1.11 -9.11
C TYR A 172 14.60 -0.33 -9.10
N LEU A 173 14.64 -1.01 -10.25
CA LEU A 173 14.16 -2.38 -10.41
C LEU A 173 15.01 -3.39 -9.62
N TRP A 174 16.33 -3.28 -9.70
CA TRP A 174 17.25 -4.15 -8.97
C TRP A 174 17.03 -4.09 -7.45
N PHE A 175 16.59 -2.92 -6.95
CA PHE A 175 16.31 -2.67 -5.54
C PHE A 175 14.83 -2.74 -5.21
N HIS A 176 14.00 -3.15 -6.17
CA HIS A 176 12.62 -3.41 -5.92
C HIS A 176 12.53 -4.53 -4.86
N PRO A 177 11.79 -4.31 -3.76
CA PRO A 177 11.57 -5.34 -2.75
C PRO A 177 10.87 -6.54 -3.40
N LEU A 178 11.03 -7.73 -2.79
CA LEU A 178 10.31 -8.93 -3.21
C LEU A 178 8.83 -8.60 -3.36
N GLY A 179 8.33 -8.69 -4.59
CA GLY A 179 6.93 -8.86 -4.90
C GLY A 179 6.46 -10.17 -4.31
N ASP A 180 5.17 -10.21 -4.00
CA ASP A 180 4.61 -11.31 -3.25
C ASP A 180 4.32 -12.54 -4.12
N SER A 181 4.45 -13.73 -3.52
CA SER A 181 4.26 -15.02 -4.20
C SER A 181 2.77 -15.35 -4.36
N GLY A 182 2.18 -14.96 -5.49
CA GLY A 182 0.88 -15.45 -5.98
C GLY A 182 -0.36 -15.17 -5.09
N PRO A 183 -1.58 -15.31 -5.65
CA PRO A 183 -2.82 -15.27 -4.86
C PRO A 183 -2.87 -16.44 -3.86
N HIS A 184 -3.72 -16.33 -2.83
CA HIS A 184 -4.02 -17.49 -1.97
C HIS A 184 -4.72 -18.59 -2.77
N THR A 185 -4.65 -19.81 -2.25
CA THR A 185 -5.40 -20.95 -2.78
C THR A 185 -6.86 -20.92 -2.29
N ASP A 186 -7.76 -21.56 -3.03
CA ASP A 186 -9.17 -21.68 -2.62
C ASP A 186 -9.31 -22.39 -1.27
N ALA A 187 -8.43 -23.35 -0.97
CA ALA A 187 -8.39 -24.04 0.32
C ALA A 187 -8.02 -23.09 1.47
N GLU A 188 -7.04 -22.20 1.26
CA GLU A 188 -6.68 -21.17 2.24
C GLU A 188 -7.81 -20.16 2.42
N HIS A 189 -8.51 -19.79 1.35
CA HIS A 189 -9.67 -18.90 1.44
C HIS A 189 -10.82 -19.52 2.22
N ALA A 190 -11.14 -20.79 1.95
CA ALA A 190 -12.16 -21.53 2.70
C ALA A 190 -11.79 -21.64 4.19
N GLN A 191 -10.53 -21.90 4.52
CA GLN A 191 -10.05 -21.91 5.90
C GLN A 191 -10.16 -20.54 6.57
N ALA A 192 -9.73 -19.47 5.89
CA ALA A 192 -9.86 -18.10 6.41
C ALA A 192 -11.32 -17.74 6.65
N ARG A 193 -12.23 -18.12 5.74
CA ARG A 193 -13.68 -17.91 5.89
C ARG A 193 -14.25 -18.62 7.10
N ALA A 194 -13.83 -19.85 7.39
CA ALA A 194 -14.23 -20.56 8.60
C ALA A 194 -13.75 -19.82 9.86
N VAL A 195 -12.48 -19.38 9.90
CA VAL A 195 -11.94 -18.61 11.03
C VAL A 195 -12.68 -17.28 11.21
N VAL A 196 -13.00 -16.56 10.13
CA VAL A 196 -13.80 -15.32 10.22
C VAL A 196 -15.19 -15.59 10.80
N ARG A 197 -15.86 -16.65 10.35
CA ARG A 197 -17.19 -17.02 10.84
C ARG A 197 -17.16 -17.34 12.33
N ASP A 198 -16.18 -18.13 12.77
CA ASP A 198 -16.16 -18.71 14.11
C ASP A 198 -15.46 -17.78 15.14
N GLN A 199 -14.51 -16.96 14.70
CA GLN A 199 -13.62 -16.17 15.57
C GLN A 199 -13.49 -14.69 15.14
N GLY A 200 -14.28 -14.21 14.18
CA GLY A 200 -14.31 -12.81 13.78
C GLY A 200 -14.74 -11.91 14.95
N ARG A 201 -13.85 -11.05 15.46
CA ARG A 201 -14.11 -10.13 16.60
C ARG A 201 -14.20 -8.65 16.22
N ASP A 202 -14.08 -8.35 14.94
CA ASP A 202 -14.16 -6.99 14.43
C ASP A 202 -15.16 -6.88 13.27
N SER A 203 -15.80 -5.71 13.13
CA SER A 203 -16.69 -5.41 11.99
C SER A 203 -15.98 -5.41 10.65
N LEU A 204 -14.65 -5.30 10.67
CA LEU A 204 -13.81 -5.37 9.49
C LEU A 204 -13.33 -6.79 9.14
N ALA A 205 -13.62 -7.79 9.98
CA ALA A 205 -13.09 -9.14 9.84
C ALA A 205 -13.44 -9.78 8.48
N TYR A 206 -14.67 -9.58 7.99
CA TYR A 206 -15.10 -10.16 6.71
C TYR A 206 -14.37 -9.57 5.50
N PHE A 207 -13.98 -8.30 5.56
CA PHE A 207 -13.22 -7.67 4.48
C PHE A 207 -11.83 -8.28 4.32
N SER A 208 -11.28 -8.93 5.35
CA SER A 208 -10.03 -9.69 5.24
C SER A 208 -10.12 -10.80 4.19
N LEU A 209 -11.31 -11.31 3.86
CA LEU A 209 -11.54 -12.36 2.87
C LEU A 209 -11.47 -11.89 1.41
N ARG A 210 -11.12 -10.63 1.11
CA ARG A 210 -10.94 -10.20 -0.29
C ARG A 210 -9.94 -11.08 -1.03
N ARG A 211 -10.22 -11.38 -2.31
CA ARG A 211 -9.37 -12.28 -3.14
C ARG A 211 -7.99 -11.71 -3.43
N ASP A 212 -7.84 -10.38 -3.36
CA ASP A 212 -6.57 -9.68 -3.59
C ASP A 212 -5.63 -9.65 -2.37
N LYS A 213 -6.06 -10.23 -1.24
CA LYS A 213 -5.27 -10.35 0.00
C LYS A 213 -4.64 -11.73 0.10
N ARG A 214 -3.58 -11.85 0.89
CA ARG A 214 -2.94 -13.12 1.23
C ARG A 214 -3.09 -13.38 2.71
N PHE A 215 -3.02 -14.65 3.09
CA PHE A 215 -3.17 -15.06 4.47
C PHE A 215 -1.86 -15.58 5.03
N LEU A 216 -1.52 -15.16 6.24
CA LEU A 216 -0.56 -15.86 7.07
C LEU A 216 -1.33 -16.49 8.21
N PHE A 217 -1.29 -17.82 8.30
CA PHE A 217 -1.92 -18.58 9.37
C PHE A 217 -0.94 -18.86 10.52
N SER A 218 -1.48 -18.98 11.73
CA SER A 218 -0.79 -19.59 12.87
C SER A 218 -0.54 -21.08 12.61
N PRO A 219 0.37 -21.72 13.36
CA PRO A 219 0.61 -23.17 13.23
C PRO A 219 -0.65 -24.02 13.40
N SER A 220 -1.59 -23.60 14.27
CA SER A 220 -2.87 -24.27 14.48
C SER A 220 -3.88 -24.01 13.35
N ARG A 221 -3.64 -23.02 12.50
CA ARG A 221 -4.55 -22.51 11.46
C ARG A 221 -5.91 -22.02 11.98
N ARG A 222 -6.02 -21.75 13.29
CA ARG A 222 -7.20 -21.11 13.90
C ARG A 222 -7.11 -19.59 13.97
N THR A 223 -5.93 -19.04 13.66
CA THR A 223 -5.67 -17.61 13.63
C THR A 223 -4.97 -17.24 12.34
N PHE A 224 -5.36 -16.13 11.73
CA PHE A 224 -4.69 -15.62 10.54
C PHE A 224 -4.67 -14.10 10.50
N LEU A 225 -3.80 -13.55 9.66
CA LEU A 225 -3.85 -12.15 9.26
C LEU A 225 -3.88 -12.05 7.74
N ALA A 226 -4.66 -11.09 7.24
CA ALA A 226 -4.77 -10.80 5.82
C ALA A 226 -3.88 -9.61 5.46
N TYR A 227 -3.06 -9.73 4.41
CA TYR A 227 -2.17 -8.66 4.00
C TYR A 227 -1.96 -8.60 2.49
N ARG A 228 -1.45 -7.46 2.01
CA ARG A 228 -1.01 -7.27 0.63
C ARG A 228 0.30 -6.49 0.60
N VAL A 229 1.24 -6.90 -0.25
CA VAL A 229 2.53 -6.20 -0.41
C VAL A 229 2.48 -5.27 -1.61
N VAL A 230 2.69 -3.97 -1.36
CA VAL A 230 2.76 -2.95 -2.41
C VAL A 230 4.02 -2.10 -2.19
N ASN A 231 4.89 -2.03 -3.20
CA ASN A 231 6.11 -1.21 -3.18
C ASN A 231 7.01 -1.45 -1.94
N GLY A 232 7.02 -2.69 -1.44
CA GLY A 232 7.74 -3.10 -0.22
C GLY A 232 7.12 -2.60 1.07
N SER A 233 5.82 -2.37 1.07
CA SER A 233 5.00 -2.19 2.27
C SER A 233 4.01 -3.34 2.33
N ALA A 234 4.15 -4.20 3.32
CA ALA A 234 3.19 -5.24 3.68
C ALA A 234 2.08 -4.60 4.51
N LEU A 235 0.92 -4.44 3.89
CA LEU A 235 -0.24 -3.78 4.44
C LEU A 235 -1.20 -4.84 4.99
N VAL A 236 -1.26 -4.98 6.30
CA VAL A 236 -2.23 -5.83 7.00
C VAL A 236 -3.59 -5.13 6.96
N SER A 237 -4.63 -5.85 6.57
CA SER A 237 -6.00 -5.38 6.49
C SER A 237 -6.73 -5.67 7.80
N GLY A 238 -7.04 -4.64 8.57
CA GLY A 238 -7.65 -4.78 9.89
C GLY A 238 -6.71 -5.46 10.88
N ASP A 239 -7.30 -6.10 11.88
CA ASP A 239 -6.59 -6.88 12.88
C ASP A 239 -6.48 -8.36 12.48
N PRO A 240 -5.50 -9.10 13.02
CA PRO A 240 -5.50 -10.56 12.96
C PRO A 240 -6.78 -11.15 13.56
N ILE A 241 -7.24 -12.27 13.01
CA ILE A 241 -8.53 -12.88 13.30
C ILE A 241 -8.29 -14.31 13.77
N GLY A 242 -8.83 -14.69 14.93
CA GLY A 242 -8.67 -16.02 15.52
C GLY A 242 -8.56 -16.01 17.04
N GLU A 243 -7.75 -16.94 17.55
CA GLU A 243 -7.52 -17.15 18.97
C GLU A 243 -6.63 -16.04 19.56
N PRO A 244 -7.07 -15.33 20.62
CA PRO A 244 -6.33 -14.19 21.19
C PRO A 244 -4.88 -14.51 21.58
N ASP A 245 -4.66 -15.71 22.11
CA ASP A 245 -3.35 -16.15 22.61
C ASP A 245 -2.35 -16.36 21.45
N GLU A 246 -2.83 -16.56 20.22
CA GLU A 246 -1.96 -16.75 19.04
C GLU A 246 -1.69 -15.44 18.29
N ILE A 247 -2.41 -14.36 18.57
CA ILE A 247 -2.32 -13.09 17.81
C ILE A 247 -0.94 -12.45 17.94
N GLU A 248 -0.39 -12.39 19.16
CA GLU A 248 0.92 -11.77 19.42
C GLU A 248 2.04 -12.53 18.70
N ASP A 249 2.04 -13.86 18.80
CA ASP A 249 3.00 -14.74 18.12
C ASP A 249 2.88 -14.64 16.60
N LEU A 250 1.66 -14.59 16.05
CA LEU A 250 1.44 -14.44 14.62
C LEU A 250 1.98 -13.10 14.10
N LEU A 251 1.81 -12.01 14.85
CA LEU A 251 2.38 -10.71 14.51
C LEU A 251 3.92 -10.72 14.58
N HIS A 252 4.50 -11.43 15.55
CA HIS A 252 5.94 -11.63 15.62
C HIS A 252 6.48 -12.38 14.40
N GLU A 253 5.82 -13.46 14.01
CA GLU A 253 6.18 -14.26 12.85
C GLU A 253 6.04 -13.47 11.55
N PHE A 254 4.95 -12.72 11.39
CA PHE A 254 4.76 -11.86 10.23
C PHE A 254 5.85 -10.80 10.10
N ARG A 255 6.29 -10.21 11.22
CA ARG A 255 7.41 -9.25 11.22
C ARG A 255 8.73 -9.93 10.88
N ARG A 256 8.94 -11.18 11.29
CA ARG A 256 10.12 -11.98 10.90
C ARG A 256 10.13 -12.18 9.39
N ILE A 257 9.01 -12.59 8.80
CA ILE A 257 8.83 -12.76 7.34
C ILE A 257 9.04 -11.42 6.62
N ALA A 258 8.37 -10.36 7.05
CA ALA A 258 8.47 -9.04 6.44
C ALA A 258 9.91 -8.50 6.48
N ARG A 259 10.63 -8.67 7.59
CA ARG A 259 12.05 -8.29 7.69
C ARG A 259 12.93 -9.12 6.77
N ALA A 260 12.67 -10.42 6.65
CA ALA A 260 13.39 -11.29 5.73
C ALA A 260 13.12 -10.92 4.26
N ALA A 261 11.93 -10.39 3.94
CA ALA A 261 11.60 -9.92 2.59
C ALA A 261 11.95 -8.44 2.33
N GLY A 262 12.41 -7.71 3.36
CA GLY A 262 12.71 -6.27 3.28
C GLY A 262 11.46 -5.38 3.17
N TRP A 263 10.31 -5.88 3.61
CA TRP A 263 9.03 -5.17 3.66
C TRP A 263 8.92 -4.30 4.90
N ARG A 264 8.20 -3.18 4.76
CA ARG A 264 7.71 -2.36 5.88
C ARG A 264 6.37 -2.94 6.30
N VAL A 265 6.11 -3.03 7.60
CA VAL A 265 4.82 -3.51 8.07
C VAL A 265 3.94 -2.34 8.49
N ALA A 266 2.71 -2.34 8.00
CA ALA A 266 1.67 -1.46 8.52
C ALA A 266 0.34 -2.20 8.62
N ALA A 267 -0.38 -2.04 9.73
CA ALA A 267 -1.76 -2.47 9.87
C ALA A 267 -2.70 -1.29 9.61
N LEU A 268 -3.69 -1.50 8.76
CA LEU A 268 -4.63 -0.50 8.29
C LEU A 268 -6.02 -0.80 8.87
N GLY A 269 -6.63 0.19 9.53
CA GLY A 269 -7.95 -0.01 10.14
C GLY A 269 -7.91 -0.82 11.44
N ALA A 270 -6.76 -0.87 12.11
CA ALA A 270 -6.60 -1.54 13.40
C ALA A 270 -7.63 -1.03 14.42
N SER A 271 -8.22 -1.96 15.18
CA SER A 271 -9.18 -1.62 16.23
C SER A 271 -8.48 -0.92 17.39
N ALA A 272 -9.24 -0.16 18.17
CA ALA A 272 -8.75 0.42 19.41
C ALA A 272 -8.28 -0.64 20.42
N GLU A 273 -8.88 -1.84 20.38
CA GLU A 273 -8.59 -2.97 21.26
C GLU A 273 -7.18 -3.50 21.06
N LEU A 274 -6.71 -3.60 19.81
CA LEU A 274 -5.39 -4.17 19.50
C LEU A 274 -4.25 -3.12 19.48
N VAL A 275 -4.55 -1.83 19.55
CA VAL A 275 -3.55 -0.74 19.62
C VAL A 275 -2.52 -0.93 20.76
N PRO A 276 -2.90 -1.31 21.99
CA PRO A 276 -1.93 -1.59 23.06
C PRO A 276 -0.93 -2.69 22.67
N LEU A 277 -1.39 -3.77 22.02
CA LEU A 277 -0.50 -4.83 21.54
C LEU A 277 0.45 -4.31 20.46
N TYR A 278 -0.04 -3.59 19.46
CA TYR A 278 0.81 -2.96 18.44
C TYR A 278 1.89 -2.07 19.07
N ARG A 279 1.54 -1.27 20.08
CA ARG A 279 2.50 -0.41 20.80
C ARG A 279 3.55 -1.21 21.56
N ARG A 280 3.16 -2.31 22.24
CA ARG A 280 4.13 -3.22 22.89
C ARG A 280 5.10 -3.84 21.88
N LEU A 281 4.61 -4.15 20.69
CA LEU A 281 5.41 -4.63 19.57
C LEU A 281 6.28 -3.53 18.93
N GLY A 282 6.18 -2.28 19.39
CA GLY A 282 6.99 -1.16 18.92
C GLY A 282 6.44 -0.47 17.67
N PHE A 283 5.16 -0.65 17.35
CA PHE A 283 4.48 0.14 16.32
C PHE A 283 4.05 1.49 16.87
N HIS A 284 4.09 2.50 16.01
CA HIS A 284 3.39 3.76 16.21
C HIS A 284 1.94 3.59 15.73
N ALA A 285 0.99 3.93 16.60
CA ALA A 285 -0.43 3.94 16.26
C ALA A 285 -0.90 5.38 16.04
N VAL A 286 -1.34 5.67 14.82
CA VAL A 286 -1.89 6.97 14.41
C VAL A 286 -3.38 6.80 14.13
N TYR A 287 -4.18 7.71 14.68
CA TYR A 287 -5.61 7.73 14.43
C TYR A 287 -5.91 7.93 12.95
N LEU A 288 -6.71 7.03 12.37
CA LEU A 288 -7.14 7.05 10.99
C LEU A 288 -8.50 7.73 10.83
N GLY A 289 -9.46 7.45 11.74
CA GLY A 289 -10.80 8.05 11.78
C GLY A 289 -11.80 7.20 12.60
N ASP A 290 -13.10 7.50 12.53
CA ASP A 290 -14.18 6.73 13.18
C ASP A 290 -15.13 5.99 12.23
N GLU A 291 -15.34 4.70 12.48
CA GLU A 291 -16.39 3.87 11.88
C GLU A 291 -17.76 4.22 12.46
N ALA A 292 -18.79 4.29 11.61
CA ALA A 292 -20.16 4.55 12.03
C ALA A 292 -20.92 3.23 12.24
N VAL A 293 -21.26 2.90 13.48
CA VAL A 293 -22.04 1.70 13.83
C VAL A 293 -23.43 2.10 14.32
N VAL A 294 -24.47 1.62 13.67
CA VAL A 294 -25.87 1.82 14.07
C VAL A 294 -26.36 0.59 14.83
N ARG A 295 -27.12 0.80 15.92
CA ARG A 295 -27.79 -0.27 16.66
C ARG A 295 -29.25 -0.34 16.20
N PRO A 296 -29.68 -1.38 15.47
CA PRO A 296 -31.03 -1.44 14.93
C PRO A 296 -32.13 -1.34 16.00
N ALA A 297 -31.92 -1.86 17.21
CA ALA A 297 -32.87 -1.76 18.31
C ALA A 297 -33.10 -0.31 18.80
N GLU A 298 -32.07 0.54 18.77
CA GLU A 298 -32.12 1.92 19.29
C GLU A 298 -32.55 2.93 18.22
N PHE A 299 -32.51 2.56 16.95
CA PHE A 299 -32.80 3.48 15.84
C PHE A 299 -34.30 3.84 15.75
N SER A 300 -34.63 5.13 15.65
CA SER A 300 -36.00 5.57 15.38
C SER A 300 -36.03 6.73 14.38
N LEU A 301 -37.05 6.73 13.53
CA LEU A 301 -37.37 7.84 12.64
C LEU A 301 -38.14 8.97 13.35
N ASP A 302 -38.41 8.85 14.64
CA ASP A 302 -39.13 9.84 15.42
C ASP A 302 -38.24 10.98 15.90
N GLY A 303 -38.86 12.12 16.19
CA GLY A 303 -38.18 13.30 16.70
C GLY A 303 -37.73 14.30 15.62
N ARG A 304 -37.28 15.46 16.13
CA ARG A 304 -36.86 16.62 15.32
C ARG A 304 -35.50 16.42 14.62
N PRO A 305 -34.47 15.84 15.25
CA PRO A 305 -33.15 15.70 14.64
C PRO A 305 -33.12 14.84 13.37
N ILE A 306 -33.93 13.79 13.28
CA ILE A 306 -33.97 12.86 12.13
C ILE A 306 -34.99 13.25 11.04
N ARG A 307 -35.65 14.41 11.17
CA ARG A 307 -36.72 14.87 10.26
C ARG A 307 -36.35 14.80 8.78
N LYS A 308 -35.11 15.15 8.42
CA LYS A 308 -34.65 15.14 7.02
C LYS A 308 -34.61 13.71 6.44
N VAL A 309 -34.16 12.73 7.22
CA VAL A 309 -34.15 11.31 6.80
C VAL A 309 -35.58 10.81 6.66
N ARG A 310 -36.45 11.10 7.66
CA ARG A 310 -37.87 10.74 7.60
C ARG A 310 -38.56 11.32 6.35
N GLN A 311 -38.28 12.58 6.01
CA GLN A 311 -38.81 13.21 4.78
C GLN A 311 -38.34 12.51 3.50
N SER A 312 -37.06 12.11 3.42
CA SER A 312 -36.55 11.31 2.31
C SER A 312 -37.28 9.97 2.20
N VAL A 313 -37.44 9.24 3.30
CA VAL A 313 -38.16 7.95 3.35
C VAL A 313 -39.61 8.12 2.89
N THR A 314 -40.35 9.08 3.45
CA THR A 314 -41.74 9.35 3.03
C THR A 314 -41.83 9.70 1.54
N ARG A 315 -40.88 10.47 1.01
CA ARG A 315 -40.85 10.83 -0.41
C ARG A 315 -40.66 9.61 -1.31
N LEU A 316 -39.72 8.73 -0.98
CA LEU A 316 -39.44 7.53 -1.78
C LEU A 316 -40.63 6.55 -1.75
N ARG A 317 -41.24 6.33 -0.57
CA ARG A 317 -42.47 5.54 -0.45
C ARG A 317 -43.63 6.11 -1.28
N LYS A 318 -43.83 7.43 -1.27
CA LYS A 318 -44.84 8.11 -2.12
C LYS A 318 -44.55 8.00 -3.62
N ALA A 319 -43.28 7.92 -3.99
CA ALA A 319 -42.85 7.68 -5.36
C ALA A 319 -42.97 6.20 -5.78
N GLY A 320 -43.50 5.33 -4.92
CA GLY A 320 -43.73 3.92 -5.22
C GLY A 320 -42.51 3.03 -5.06
N TYR A 321 -41.45 3.49 -4.39
CA TYR A 321 -40.28 2.63 -4.13
C TYR A 321 -40.55 1.61 -3.04
N THR A 322 -40.15 0.37 -3.31
CA THR A 322 -40.15 -0.75 -2.36
C THR A 322 -38.74 -1.30 -2.16
N VAL A 323 -38.48 -1.94 -1.03
CA VAL A 323 -37.17 -2.56 -0.75
C VAL A 323 -37.35 -4.05 -0.49
N ARG A 324 -36.44 -4.84 -1.07
CA ARG A 324 -36.35 -6.28 -0.85
C ARG A 324 -34.92 -6.64 -0.47
N ALA A 325 -34.77 -7.55 0.49
CA ALA A 325 -33.47 -8.04 0.94
C ALA A 325 -33.35 -9.52 0.62
N PHE A 326 -32.22 -9.93 0.03
CA PHE A 326 -31.97 -11.31 -0.36
C PHE A 326 -30.55 -11.72 0.00
N PRO A 327 -30.33 -12.97 0.45
CA PRO A 327 -29.01 -13.57 0.41
C PRO A 327 -28.48 -13.59 -1.03
N VAL A 328 -27.18 -13.34 -1.20
CA VAL A 328 -26.55 -13.27 -2.53
C VAL A 328 -26.67 -14.59 -3.31
N HIS A 329 -26.72 -15.73 -2.62
CA HIS A 329 -26.88 -17.03 -3.27
C HIS A 329 -28.28 -17.27 -3.86
N ASP A 330 -29.30 -16.55 -3.40
CA ASP A 330 -30.68 -16.67 -3.88
C ASP A 330 -30.99 -15.79 -5.09
N VAL A 331 -30.01 -14.97 -5.53
CA VAL A 331 -30.20 -14.01 -6.61
C VAL A 331 -30.07 -14.69 -7.98
N ASP A 332 -31.16 -14.65 -8.76
CA ASP A 332 -31.24 -15.19 -10.10
C ASP A 332 -30.41 -14.41 -11.14
N ALA A 333 -30.25 -14.98 -12.34
CA ALA A 333 -29.41 -14.40 -13.39
C ALA A 333 -29.94 -13.05 -13.93
N ASP A 334 -31.25 -12.80 -13.86
CA ASP A 334 -31.86 -11.59 -14.38
C ASP A 334 -31.60 -10.42 -13.43
N LEU A 335 -31.82 -10.64 -12.13
CA LEU A 335 -31.51 -9.72 -11.07
C LEU A 335 -30.00 -9.43 -10.99
N ARG A 336 -29.13 -10.45 -11.20
CA ARG A 336 -27.68 -10.23 -11.32
C ARG A 336 -27.33 -9.26 -12.44
N ARG A 337 -27.93 -9.43 -13.63
CA ARG A 337 -27.69 -8.55 -14.79
C ARG A 337 -28.16 -7.12 -14.51
N GLU A 338 -29.30 -6.95 -13.87
CA GLU A 338 -29.81 -5.62 -13.54
C GLU A 338 -28.96 -4.92 -12.47
N ILE A 339 -28.54 -5.64 -11.43
CA ILE A 339 -27.61 -5.12 -10.41
C ILE A 339 -26.27 -4.73 -11.04
N ALA A 340 -25.73 -5.55 -11.95
CA ALA A 340 -24.52 -5.21 -12.70
C ALA A 340 -24.69 -3.94 -13.55
N SER A 341 -25.87 -3.72 -14.16
CA SER A 341 -26.19 -2.48 -14.87
C SER A 341 -26.17 -1.26 -13.94
N VAL A 342 -26.81 -1.34 -12.78
CA VAL A 342 -26.79 -0.27 -11.75
C VAL A 342 -25.36 0.00 -11.29
N SER A 343 -24.61 -1.07 -11.09
CA SER A 343 -23.21 -1.04 -10.66
C SER A 343 -22.33 -0.27 -11.65
N ALA A 344 -22.39 -0.64 -12.93
CA ALA A 344 -21.64 -0.03 -14.01
C ALA A 344 -22.02 1.43 -14.25
N GLU A 345 -23.32 1.77 -14.20
CA GLU A 345 -23.80 3.14 -14.36
C GLU A 345 -23.27 4.08 -13.25
N TRP A 346 -23.29 3.58 -12.00
CA TRP A 346 -22.79 4.32 -10.85
C TRP A 346 -21.27 4.51 -10.92
N ARG A 347 -20.53 3.44 -11.22
CA ARG A 347 -19.06 3.44 -11.31
C ARG A 347 -18.57 4.34 -12.45
N GLY A 348 -19.24 4.29 -13.61
CA GLY A 348 -18.87 5.05 -14.79
C GLY A 348 -17.47 4.68 -15.29
N ARG A 349 -16.58 5.67 -15.37
CA ARG A 349 -15.18 5.50 -15.84
C ARG A 349 -14.16 5.38 -14.71
N TRP A 350 -14.61 5.30 -13.47
CA TRP A 350 -13.71 5.24 -12.31
C TRP A 350 -13.31 3.80 -12.02
N PRO A 351 -12.05 3.57 -11.60
CA PRO A 351 -11.63 2.28 -11.07
C PRO A 351 -12.46 1.87 -9.86
N GLU A 352 -12.59 0.56 -9.68
CA GLU A 352 -13.18 0.01 -8.46
C GLU A 352 -12.32 0.37 -7.24
N ARG A 353 -12.93 0.97 -6.20
CA ARG A 353 -12.18 1.45 -5.04
C ARG A 353 -12.20 0.44 -3.91
N GLY A 354 -11.19 0.53 -3.04
CA GLY A 354 -11.22 -0.15 -1.75
C GLY A 354 -10.16 -1.22 -1.57
N PHE A 355 -9.73 -1.37 -0.32
CA PHE A 355 -8.89 -2.47 0.16
C PHE A 355 -9.32 -2.89 1.57
N THR A 356 -9.36 -1.93 2.49
CA THR A 356 -9.62 -2.22 3.91
C THR A 356 -11.10 -2.49 4.18
N MET A 357 -12.01 -1.79 3.48
CA MET A 357 -13.45 -1.75 3.81
C MET A 357 -14.35 -1.72 2.58
N ALA A 358 -13.99 -2.48 1.56
CA ALA A 358 -14.87 -2.80 0.44
C ALA A 358 -14.64 -4.27 0.10
N MET A 359 -15.60 -4.94 -0.51
CA MET A 359 -15.33 -6.24 -1.13
C MET A 359 -14.79 -6.03 -2.54
N ASP A 360 -14.17 -7.06 -3.12
CA ASP A 360 -13.61 -7.07 -4.48
C ASP A 360 -14.53 -7.76 -5.51
N ALA A 361 -15.61 -8.38 -5.04
CA ALA A 361 -16.67 -8.96 -5.85
C ALA A 361 -17.98 -8.96 -5.06
N LEU A 362 -19.10 -8.97 -5.77
CA LEU A 362 -20.43 -9.10 -5.19
C LEU A 362 -20.79 -10.59 -5.03
N TRP A 363 -20.58 -11.36 -6.10
CA TRP A 363 -21.11 -12.73 -6.23
C TRP A 363 -20.20 -13.80 -5.61
N ALA A 364 -18.94 -13.47 -5.32
CA ALA A 364 -17.98 -14.37 -4.67
C ALA A 364 -18.26 -14.63 -3.18
N TYR A 365 -19.22 -13.91 -2.58
CA TYR A 365 -19.51 -13.95 -1.14
C TYR A 365 -20.96 -14.36 -0.88
N PRO A 366 -21.31 -15.66 -0.95
CA PRO A 366 -22.70 -16.13 -0.93
C PRO A 366 -23.43 -15.91 0.41
N GLU A 367 -22.68 -15.72 1.51
CA GLU A 367 -23.21 -15.39 2.84
C GLU A 367 -23.67 -13.93 2.94
N SER A 368 -23.32 -13.10 1.96
CA SER A 368 -23.65 -11.68 1.98
C SER A 368 -25.11 -11.42 1.59
N VAL A 369 -25.62 -10.25 1.94
CA VAL A 369 -27.02 -9.85 1.68
C VAL A 369 -27.04 -8.63 0.78
N LEU A 370 -27.97 -8.62 -0.17
CA LEU A 370 -28.29 -7.49 -1.02
C LEU A 370 -29.62 -6.88 -0.60
N VAL A 371 -29.61 -5.58 -0.33
CA VAL A 371 -30.81 -4.78 -0.05
C VAL A 371 -31.05 -3.91 -1.27
N VAL A 372 -32.10 -4.21 -2.02
CA VAL A 372 -32.39 -3.62 -3.34
C VAL A 372 -33.63 -2.75 -3.27
N ALA A 373 -33.56 -1.54 -3.84
CA ALA A 373 -34.69 -0.64 -3.99
C ALA A 373 -35.21 -0.68 -5.43
N GLU A 374 -36.48 -1.04 -5.57
CA GLU A 374 -37.21 -1.14 -6.84
C GLU A 374 -38.24 -0.01 -6.90
N ASP A 375 -38.45 0.58 -8.07
CA ASP A 375 -39.54 1.54 -8.30
C ASP A 375 -40.88 0.85 -8.60
N ALA A 376 -41.94 1.63 -8.81
CA ALA A 376 -43.28 1.10 -9.09
C ALA A 376 -43.37 0.27 -10.39
N ALA A 377 -42.40 0.41 -11.30
CA ALA A 377 -42.32 -0.36 -12.54
C ALA A 377 -41.42 -1.61 -12.39
N GLY A 378 -40.91 -1.88 -11.18
CA GLY A 378 -40.01 -3.00 -10.89
C GLY A 378 -38.55 -2.74 -11.28
N ARG A 379 -38.19 -1.52 -11.68
CA ARG A 379 -36.80 -1.19 -12.06
C ARG A 379 -35.97 -0.90 -10.82
N ILE A 380 -34.77 -1.46 -10.77
CA ILE A 380 -33.84 -1.25 -9.67
C ILE A 380 -33.24 0.16 -9.74
N GLY A 381 -33.56 0.97 -8.72
CA GLY A 381 -32.97 2.28 -8.53
C GLY A 381 -31.62 2.23 -7.82
N GLY A 382 -31.39 1.27 -6.93
CA GLY A 382 -30.14 1.16 -6.20
C GLY A 382 -30.09 -0.04 -5.26
N PHE A 383 -28.90 -0.32 -4.72
CA PHE A 383 -28.70 -1.43 -3.79
C PHE A 383 -27.65 -1.13 -2.73
N LEU A 384 -27.74 -1.86 -1.62
CA LEU A 384 -26.69 -2.02 -0.61
C LEU A 384 -26.20 -3.46 -0.63
N HIS A 385 -24.89 -3.64 -0.48
CA HIS A 385 -24.25 -4.93 -0.25
C HIS A 385 -23.76 -4.99 1.19
N LEU A 386 -24.34 -5.89 1.98
CA LEU A 386 -24.04 -6.10 3.38
C LEU A 386 -23.27 -7.41 3.54
N VAL A 387 -22.15 -7.37 4.26
CA VAL A 387 -21.36 -8.56 4.60
C VAL A 387 -21.51 -8.92 6.07
N PRO A 388 -21.45 -10.21 6.44
CA PRO A 388 -21.55 -10.64 7.84
C PRO A 388 -20.47 -10.01 8.72
N SER A 389 -20.82 -9.72 9.97
CA SER A 389 -19.90 -9.33 11.02
C SER A 389 -20.18 -10.18 12.28
N PRO A 390 -19.59 -11.39 12.36
CA PRO A 390 -19.88 -12.34 13.45
C PRO A 390 -19.64 -11.77 14.85
N ALA A 391 -18.60 -10.94 14.99
CA ALA A 391 -18.16 -10.27 16.21
C ALA A 391 -19.25 -9.59 17.02
N CYS A 392 -20.17 -8.96 16.31
CA CYS A 392 -21.18 -8.09 16.88
C CYS A 392 -22.57 -8.54 16.50
N GLY A 393 -22.76 -9.83 16.16
CA GLY A 393 -24.04 -10.37 15.68
C GLY A 393 -24.63 -9.52 14.54
N GLY A 394 -23.72 -9.05 13.67
CA GLY A 394 -23.92 -7.82 12.92
C GLY A 394 -23.73 -7.96 11.42
N TRP A 395 -23.88 -6.84 10.73
CA TRP A 395 -23.58 -6.70 9.31
C TRP A 395 -22.79 -5.43 9.04
N SER A 396 -21.93 -5.46 8.03
CA SER A 396 -21.12 -4.32 7.60
C SER A 396 -21.46 -3.93 6.17
N LEU A 397 -21.63 -2.64 5.92
CA LEU A 397 -21.90 -2.10 4.59
C LEU A 397 -20.62 -2.14 3.74
N ALA A 398 -20.57 -3.05 2.77
CA ALA A 398 -19.46 -3.20 1.86
C ALA A 398 -19.55 -2.27 0.65
N THR A 399 -20.74 -2.09 0.08
CA THR A 399 -20.94 -1.22 -1.09
C THR A 399 -22.35 -0.68 -1.11
N MET A 400 -22.51 0.52 -1.65
CA MET A 400 -23.78 1.19 -1.81
C MET A 400 -23.81 1.90 -3.17
N ARG A 401 -24.76 1.55 -4.05
CA ARG A 401 -24.83 2.07 -5.42
C ARG A 401 -26.25 2.45 -5.79
N ARG A 402 -26.37 3.42 -6.70
CA ARG A 402 -27.66 3.89 -7.23
C ARG A 402 -27.55 4.38 -8.66
N ARG A 403 -28.65 4.34 -9.40
CA ARG A 403 -28.78 5.01 -10.68
C ARG A 403 -28.81 6.53 -10.51
N ARG A 404 -28.49 7.25 -11.58
CA ARG A 404 -28.40 8.73 -11.56
C ARG A 404 -29.78 9.38 -11.53
N ASP A 405 -30.76 8.75 -12.14
CA ASP A 405 -32.15 9.22 -12.32
C ASP A 405 -33.06 8.99 -11.11
N THR A 406 -32.52 8.46 -10.01
CA THR A 406 -33.30 8.18 -8.79
C THR A 406 -33.66 9.45 -8.02
N PRO A 407 -34.83 9.51 -7.36
CA PRO A 407 -35.17 10.61 -6.46
C PRO A 407 -34.11 10.84 -5.38
N ASN A 408 -33.94 12.11 -4.99
CA ASN A 408 -33.06 12.45 -3.87
C ASN A 408 -33.48 11.67 -2.61
N GLY A 409 -32.51 11.17 -1.85
CA GLY A 409 -32.78 10.44 -0.62
C GLY A 409 -32.88 8.93 -0.76
N LEU A 410 -32.65 8.35 -1.95
CA LEU A 410 -32.69 6.89 -2.14
C LEU A 410 -31.72 6.15 -1.23
N MET A 411 -30.50 6.66 -1.01
CA MET A 411 -29.54 6.02 -0.12
C MET A 411 -29.97 6.08 1.35
N GLU A 412 -30.53 7.22 1.80
CA GLU A 412 -31.14 7.31 3.11
C GLU A 412 -32.30 6.33 3.28
N PHE A 413 -33.13 6.16 2.25
CA PHE A 413 -34.21 5.19 2.24
C PHE A 413 -33.68 3.75 2.34
N LEU A 414 -32.73 3.36 1.50
CA LEU A 414 -32.09 2.04 1.53
C LEU A 414 -31.47 1.71 2.90
N ILE A 415 -30.77 2.66 3.52
CA ILE A 415 -30.15 2.44 4.84
C ILE A 415 -31.22 2.28 5.92
N VAL A 416 -32.29 3.07 5.89
CA VAL A 416 -33.41 2.93 6.84
C VAL A 416 -34.09 1.57 6.69
N GLU A 417 -34.36 1.13 5.46
CA GLU A 417 -34.96 -0.18 5.21
C GLU A 417 -33.99 -1.32 5.56
N ALA A 418 -32.68 -1.15 5.38
CA ALA A 418 -31.67 -2.10 5.85
C ALA A 418 -31.61 -2.17 7.38
N ILE A 419 -31.77 -1.05 8.10
CA ILE A 419 -31.87 -1.05 9.57
C ILE A 419 -33.15 -1.75 10.02
N ALA A 420 -34.26 -1.56 9.31
CA ALA A 420 -35.52 -2.25 9.60
C ALA A 420 -35.41 -3.76 9.36
N TRP A 421 -34.80 -4.17 8.24
CA TRP A 421 -34.47 -5.57 7.97
C TRP A 421 -33.55 -6.15 9.06
N ALA A 422 -32.51 -5.42 9.45
CA ALA A 422 -31.58 -5.83 10.49
C ALA A 422 -32.31 -6.07 11.83
N ARG A 423 -33.20 -5.14 12.23
CA ARG A 423 -34.06 -5.31 13.42
C ARG A 423 -34.94 -6.57 13.33
N ALA A 424 -35.51 -6.85 12.15
CA ALA A 424 -36.36 -8.02 11.96
C ALA A 424 -35.60 -9.36 11.96
N ASN A 425 -34.27 -9.33 11.83
CA ASN A 425 -33.39 -10.51 11.83
C ASN A 425 -32.49 -10.54 13.08
N ASP A 426 -32.92 -9.91 14.18
CA ASP A 426 -32.20 -9.87 15.46
C ASP A 426 -30.73 -9.40 15.37
N VAL A 427 -30.44 -8.55 14.39
CA VAL A 427 -29.10 -7.99 14.18
C VAL A 427 -28.82 -6.94 15.25
N THR A 428 -27.75 -7.14 15.99
CA THR A 428 -27.34 -6.25 17.08
C THR A 428 -26.67 -4.97 16.57
N GLU A 429 -25.86 -5.07 15.52
CA GLU A 429 -25.11 -3.92 14.99
C GLU A 429 -25.04 -3.92 13.45
N LEU A 430 -25.19 -2.73 12.87
CA LEU A 430 -25.01 -2.46 11.45
C LEU A 430 -23.93 -1.40 11.25
N SER A 431 -22.77 -1.79 10.72
CA SER A 431 -21.71 -0.85 10.35
C SER A 431 -22.02 -0.18 9.01
N LEU A 432 -22.06 1.16 8.99
CA LEU A 432 -22.22 1.99 7.80
C LEU A 432 -20.88 2.41 7.18
N ASN A 433 -19.83 1.63 7.44
CA ASN A 433 -18.47 1.89 6.98
C ASN A 433 -17.88 3.17 7.61
N PHE A 434 -16.67 3.53 7.18
CA PHE A 434 -15.76 4.43 7.86
C PHE A 434 -15.52 5.73 7.07
N ALA A 435 -15.37 6.85 7.79
CA ALA A 435 -14.91 8.12 7.21
C ALA A 435 -13.45 8.42 7.56
N VAL A 436 -12.53 8.15 6.62
CA VAL A 436 -11.09 8.43 6.75
C VAL A 436 -10.83 9.91 7.09
N PHE A 437 -9.96 10.16 8.07
CA PHE A 437 -9.46 11.48 8.46
C PHE A 437 -10.46 12.49 9.02
N ALA A 438 -11.64 12.06 9.50
CA ALA A 438 -12.67 12.95 10.04
C ALA A 438 -12.17 13.94 11.12
N LYS A 439 -11.30 13.50 12.04
CA LYS A 439 -10.71 14.36 13.08
C LYS A 439 -9.65 15.33 12.56
N ALA A 440 -8.83 14.92 11.60
CA ALA A 440 -7.80 15.78 10.99
C ALA A 440 -8.46 16.89 10.13
N LEU A 441 -9.55 16.57 9.42
CA LEU A 441 -10.37 17.54 8.70
C LEU A 441 -11.07 18.55 9.63
N ARG A 442 -11.34 18.16 10.89
CA ARG A 442 -11.96 19.01 11.93
C ARG A 442 -10.98 19.77 12.81
N ALA A 443 -9.67 19.63 12.58
CA ALA A 443 -8.63 20.30 13.38
C ALA A 443 -8.85 21.82 13.40
N SER A 444 -9.20 22.39 14.55
CA SER A 444 -9.38 23.84 14.73
C SER A 444 -8.06 24.61 14.56
N ALA A 445 -8.12 25.94 14.53
CA ALA A 445 -6.93 26.80 14.44
C ALA A 445 -5.91 26.51 15.55
N ASP A 446 -6.37 26.02 16.70
CA ASP A 446 -5.55 25.69 17.89
C ASP A 446 -4.95 24.27 17.85
N ALA A 447 -5.20 23.50 16.79
CA ALA A 447 -4.65 22.15 16.67
C ALA A 447 -3.13 22.17 16.46
N ALA A 448 -2.46 21.11 16.95
CA ALA A 448 -1.03 20.91 16.78
C ALA A 448 -0.60 21.06 15.31
N PHE A 449 0.57 21.66 15.08
CA PHE A 449 1.06 22.02 13.74
C PHE A 449 0.99 20.85 12.73
N GLY A 450 1.35 19.63 13.15
CA GLY A 450 1.25 18.44 12.28
C GLY A 450 -0.17 18.12 11.80
N LEU A 451 -1.18 18.36 12.65
CA LEU A 451 -2.58 18.14 12.30
C LEU A 451 -3.11 19.22 11.35
N ARG A 452 -2.64 20.47 11.50
CA ARG A 452 -2.96 21.59 10.58
C ARG A 452 -2.34 21.39 9.19
N SER A 453 -1.08 20.97 9.14
CA SER A 453 -0.39 20.68 7.88
C SER A 453 -1.03 19.49 7.15
N LEU A 454 -1.37 18.42 7.89
CA LEU A 454 -2.12 17.30 7.35
C LEU A 454 -3.51 17.74 6.83
N ARG A 455 -4.23 18.58 7.58
CA ARG A 455 -5.50 19.18 7.13
C ARG A 455 -5.33 19.97 5.83
N ALA A 456 -4.31 20.82 5.72
CA ALA A 456 -4.08 21.63 4.52
C ALA A 456 -3.77 20.76 3.29
N VAL A 457 -2.99 19.69 3.46
CA VAL A 457 -2.73 18.69 2.41
C VAL A 457 -4.03 17.98 2.04
N LEU A 458 -4.78 17.45 3.01
CA LEU A 458 -6.04 16.74 2.76
C LEU A 458 -7.06 17.63 2.05
N LEU A 459 -7.18 18.91 2.43
CA LEU A 459 -8.09 19.88 1.79
C LEU A 459 -7.64 20.22 0.36
N ARG A 460 -6.34 20.28 0.07
CA ARG A 460 -5.83 20.46 -1.30
C ARG A 460 -6.21 19.30 -2.21
N PHE A 461 -6.36 18.10 -1.63
CA PHE A 461 -6.79 16.89 -2.33
C PHE A 461 -8.30 16.61 -2.22
N ASP A 462 -9.10 17.43 -1.53
CA ASP A 462 -10.52 17.17 -1.23
C ASP A 462 -11.40 16.92 -2.48
N ARG A 463 -10.98 17.45 -3.64
CA ARG A 463 -11.60 17.17 -4.94
C ARG A 463 -11.63 15.68 -5.31
N PHE A 464 -10.72 14.87 -4.75
CA PHE A 464 -10.63 13.42 -4.99
C PHE A 464 -11.30 12.58 -3.89
N PHE A 465 -11.49 13.11 -2.69
CA PHE A 465 -11.74 12.29 -1.50
C PHE A 465 -13.18 12.29 -0.97
N GLN A 466 -14.01 13.32 -1.16
CA GLN A 466 -15.42 13.38 -0.67
C GLN A 466 -15.67 12.88 0.79
N LEU A 467 -14.63 12.80 1.64
CA LEU A 467 -14.67 12.11 2.95
C LEU A 467 -15.58 12.82 3.96
N GLU A 468 -15.66 14.15 3.88
CA GLU A 468 -16.55 14.96 4.70
C GLU A 468 -18.04 14.70 4.39
N ARG A 469 -18.36 14.30 3.14
CA ARG A 469 -19.73 13.98 2.73
C ARG A 469 -20.19 12.66 3.34
N LEU A 470 -19.31 11.65 3.39
CA LEU A 470 -19.65 10.34 3.96
C LEU A 470 -19.84 10.43 5.48
N HIS A 471 -18.97 11.14 6.20
CA HIS A 471 -19.16 11.35 7.64
C HIS A 471 -20.48 12.08 7.93
N ASN A 472 -20.74 13.19 7.23
CA ASN A 472 -21.97 13.97 7.43
C ASN A 472 -23.22 13.19 7.01
N PHE A 473 -23.10 12.29 6.03
CA PHE A 473 -24.15 11.37 5.62
C PHE A 473 -24.42 10.34 6.73
N ASN A 474 -23.40 9.64 7.23
CA ASN A 474 -23.54 8.64 8.28
C ASN A 474 -24.07 9.22 9.60
N ARG A 475 -23.68 10.47 9.94
CA ARG A 475 -24.18 11.18 11.13
C ARG A 475 -25.71 11.31 11.17
N LYS A 476 -26.40 11.28 10.02
CA LYS A 476 -27.86 11.36 9.93
C LYS A 476 -28.57 10.18 10.61
N PHE A 477 -27.87 9.06 10.81
CA PHE A 477 -28.41 7.84 11.39
C PHE A 477 -28.01 7.64 12.86
N PHE A 478 -27.44 8.66 13.51
CA PHE A 478 -27.04 8.64 14.91
C PHE A 478 -26.17 7.43 15.30
N PRO A 479 -25.07 7.16 14.56
CA PRO A 479 -24.22 6.01 14.84
C PRO A 479 -23.37 6.21 16.10
N VAL A 480 -23.00 5.11 16.73
CA VAL A 480 -21.88 4.99 17.66
C VAL A 480 -20.59 5.02 16.84
N TRP A 481 -19.67 5.92 17.20
CA TRP A 481 -18.40 6.11 16.50
C TRP A 481 -17.30 5.26 17.12
N ARG A 482 -16.70 4.34 16.34
CA ARG A 482 -15.56 3.49 16.77
C ARG A 482 -14.25 3.94 16.12
N PRO A 483 -13.22 4.32 16.89
CA PRO A 483 -11.98 4.81 16.33
C PRO A 483 -11.16 3.68 15.68
N ARG A 484 -10.54 4.00 14.55
CA ARG A 484 -9.68 3.14 13.74
C ARG A 484 -8.29 3.75 13.62
N PHE A 485 -7.28 2.89 13.55
CA PHE A 485 -5.88 3.31 13.58
C PHE A 485 -5.08 2.75 12.40
N VAL A 486 -4.03 3.47 12.02
CA VAL A 486 -2.92 2.93 11.23
C VAL A 486 -1.75 2.69 12.17
N CYS A 487 -1.27 1.46 12.21
CA CYS A 487 -0.13 1.07 13.02
C CYS A 487 1.06 0.79 12.10
N PHE A 488 2.21 1.45 12.29
CA PHE A 488 3.42 1.22 11.48
C PHE A 488 4.70 1.21 12.32
N GLU A 489 5.76 0.53 11.86
CA GLU A 489 6.97 0.32 12.69
C GLU A 489 7.83 1.58 12.89
N ARG A 490 7.92 2.48 11.91
CA ARG A 490 8.84 3.64 11.94
C ARG A 490 8.26 4.87 11.27
N TRP A 491 8.48 6.05 11.84
CA TRP A 491 8.09 7.33 11.22
C TRP A 491 8.69 7.56 9.83
N THR A 492 9.91 7.07 9.58
CA THR A 492 10.57 7.17 8.27
C THR A 492 9.88 6.33 7.18
N ASP A 493 9.04 5.37 7.57
CA ASP A 493 8.27 4.55 6.64
C ASP A 493 6.88 5.15 6.35
N ALA A 494 6.40 6.08 7.18
CA ALA A 494 5.04 6.63 7.08
C ALA A 494 4.69 7.21 5.70
N PRO A 495 5.54 8.01 5.01
CA PRO A 495 5.21 8.53 3.68
C PRO A 495 5.02 7.42 2.63
N LEU A 496 5.82 6.35 2.71
CA LEU A 496 5.76 5.24 1.76
C LEU A 496 4.64 4.27 2.08
N VAL A 497 4.31 4.09 3.36
CA VAL A 497 3.10 3.39 3.81
C VAL A 497 1.85 4.16 3.35
N ALA A 498 1.83 5.47 3.49
CA ALA A 498 0.72 6.31 3.03
C ALA A 498 0.55 6.20 1.50
N LEU A 499 1.63 6.29 0.72
CA LEU A 499 1.58 6.10 -0.73
C LEU A 499 1.06 4.70 -1.10
N ALA A 500 1.54 3.66 -0.40
CA ALA A 500 1.08 2.29 -0.62
C ALA A 500 -0.40 2.12 -0.26
N TYR A 501 -0.86 2.73 0.84
CA TYR A 501 -2.26 2.76 1.25
C TYR A 501 -3.16 3.41 0.19
N LEU A 502 -2.77 4.61 -0.28
CA LEU A 502 -3.50 5.30 -1.33
C LEU A 502 -3.53 4.50 -2.65
N HIS A 503 -2.49 3.70 -2.92
CA HIS A 503 -2.46 2.81 -4.08
C HIS A 503 -3.42 1.63 -3.93
N VAL A 504 -3.42 0.91 -2.79
CA VAL A 504 -4.33 -0.23 -2.59
C VAL A 504 -5.79 0.17 -2.50
N GLU A 505 -6.10 1.33 -1.93
CA GLU A 505 -7.45 1.89 -1.92
C GLU A 505 -7.87 2.47 -3.30
N GLN A 506 -6.97 2.42 -4.30
CA GLN A 506 -7.14 2.94 -5.66
C GLN A 506 -7.43 4.45 -5.75
N LEU A 507 -6.83 5.23 -4.84
CA LEU A 507 -6.95 6.69 -4.77
C LEU A 507 -5.90 7.41 -5.63
N LEU A 508 -4.83 6.72 -6.03
CA LEU A 508 -3.76 7.23 -6.90
C LEU A 508 -3.88 6.81 -8.37
N THR A 509 -4.90 6.02 -8.73
CA THR A 509 -5.06 5.52 -10.09
C THR A 509 -5.90 6.52 -10.90
N PRO A 510 -5.30 7.32 -11.81
CA PRO A 510 -6.08 8.20 -12.68
C PRO A 510 -6.95 7.37 -13.64
N PRO A 511 -8.12 7.87 -14.07
CA PRO A 511 -8.94 7.18 -15.07
C PRO A 511 -8.15 7.01 -16.39
N GLY A 512 -8.15 5.82 -16.98
CA GLY A 512 -7.46 5.56 -18.25
C GLY A 512 -7.40 4.08 -18.65
N PRO A 513 -6.92 3.76 -19.87
CA PRO A 513 -6.87 2.40 -20.43
C PRO A 513 -5.93 1.43 -19.71
N TRP A 514 -5.19 1.92 -18.70
CA TRP A 514 -4.21 1.17 -17.91
C TRP A 514 -4.79 0.57 -16.62
N VAL A 515 -6.07 0.85 -16.33
CA VAL A 515 -6.79 0.31 -15.19
C VAL A 515 -7.24 -1.12 -15.53
N ARG A 516 -6.83 -2.12 -14.74
CA ARG A 516 -7.47 -3.44 -14.76
C ARG A 516 -8.81 -3.30 -14.04
N ASP A 517 -9.89 -3.35 -14.80
CA ASP A 517 -11.16 -2.76 -14.38
C ASP A 517 -12.30 -3.79 -14.53
N GLU A 518 -12.31 -4.77 -13.63
CA GLU A 518 -13.46 -5.65 -13.49
C GLU A 518 -14.42 -5.04 -12.46
N ASP A 519 -15.66 -4.78 -12.88
CA ASP A 519 -16.72 -4.31 -11.99
C ASP A 519 -17.02 -5.39 -10.94
N LEU A 520 -17.24 -5.02 -9.67
CA LEU A 520 -17.53 -6.00 -8.62
C LEU A 520 -18.77 -6.85 -8.94
N ALA A 521 -19.71 -6.30 -9.72
CA ALA A 521 -20.93 -7.01 -10.11
C ALA A 521 -20.78 -7.78 -11.44
N ALA A 522 -19.63 -7.67 -12.12
CA ALA A 522 -19.29 -8.45 -13.30
C ALA A 522 -18.52 -9.75 -12.95
N VAL A 523 -18.02 -9.85 -11.72
CA VAL A 523 -17.22 -10.97 -11.17
C VAL A 523 -17.91 -11.54 -9.94
#